data_AF-A0AAV5RM33-F1
#
_entry.id   AF-A0AAV5RM33-F1
#
_cell.length_a   1.000
_cell.length_b   1.000
_cell.length_c   1.000
_cell.angle_alpha   90.00
_cell.angle_beta   90.00
_cell.angle_gamma   90.00
#
_symmetry.space_group_name_H-M   'P 1'
#
loop_
_entity.id
_entity.type
_entity.pdbx_description
1 polymer ?
#
loop_
_entity_poly.entity_id
_entity_poly.type
_entity_poly.pdbx_seq_one_letter_code
_entity_poly.pdbx_strand_id
1 'polypeptide(L)'
;MSIYLGNLAPEVDASLLRELVAQIAPPANVRLPRSKATNRPQGFAFVDFTDNEDAEYVYKVLSKIKLELFGRPLKTNWASKSINQTVAAEKRGTKEVRLFIGNLNSQLVRYDSLMQPLSRFGKVNNIDIPLDSNGVAKGYAFISIEPNQPIDKVVAELDGEYILGKRCKVQLDRSG
;
A
#
# COMPACT_ATOMS: atom_id res chain seq x y z
N MET A 1 16.44 4.93 10.06
CA MET A 1 15.04 4.46 9.91
C MET A 1 14.18 5.65 9.54
N SER A 2 13.04 5.47 8.87
CA SER A 2 12.26 6.61 8.34
C SER A 2 10.83 6.61 8.91
N ILE A 3 10.27 7.79 9.14
CA ILE A 3 8.89 8.01 9.61
C ILE A 3 8.12 8.81 8.55
N TYR A 4 6.87 8.44 8.34
CA TYR A 4 5.92 9.15 7.49
C TYR A 4 5.06 10.08 8.34
N LEU A 5 4.97 11.34 7.92
CA LEU A 5 4.11 12.37 8.50
C LEU A 5 3.11 12.82 7.43
N GLY A 6 1.84 12.51 7.60
CA GLY A 6 0.76 12.80 6.66
C GLY A 6 -0.30 13.75 7.20
N ASN A 7 -1.24 14.11 6.33
CA ASN A 7 -2.29 15.09 6.59
C ASN A 7 -1.75 16.49 6.92
N LEU A 8 -0.60 16.84 6.35
CA LEU A 8 0.02 18.14 6.52
C LEU A 8 -0.76 19.22 5.77
N ALA A 9 -0.84 20.41 6.37
CA ALA A 9 -1.34 21.58 5.69
C ALA A 9 -0.33 22.07 4.62
N PRO A 10 -0.78 22.70 3.54
CA PRO A 10 0.12 23.25 2.52
C PRO A 10 1.05 24.37 3.05
N GLU A 11 0.76 24.93 4.21
CA GLU A 11 1.57 25.90 4.95
C GLU A 11 2.72 25.24 5.75
N VAL A 12 2.76 23.91 5.83
CA VAL A 12 3.82 23.19 6.54
C VAL A 12 5.04 23.03 5.63
N ASP A 13 6.17 23.60 6.06
CA ASP A 13 7.47 23.46 5.41
C ASP A 13 8.36 22.41 6.10
N ALA A 14 9.39 21.97 5.37
CA ALA A 14 10.35 20.98 5.85
C ALA A 14 11.13 21.47 7.09
N SER A 15 11.43 22.77 7.18
CA SER A 15 12.11 23.37 8.34
C SER A 15 11.27 23.24 9.61
N LEU A 16 9.97 23.55 9.53
CA LEU A 16 9.06 23.44 10.66
C LEU A 16 8.97 22.00 11.17
N LEU A 17 8.84 21.03 10.25
CA LEU A 17 8.84 19.61 10.61
C LEU A 17 10.16 19.17 11.24
N ARG A 18 11.28 19.68 10.74
CA ARG A 18 12.60 19.40 11.30
C ARG A 18 12.70 19.90 12.74
N GLU A 19 12.30 21.14 13.00
CA GLU A 19 12.32 21.75 14.34
C GLU A 19 11.37 21.03 15.30
N LEU A 20 10.17 20.67 14.84
CA LEU A 20 9.19 19.91 15.61
C LEU A 20 9.75 18.55 16.05
N VAL A 21 10.32 17.79 15.10
CA VAL A 21 10.88 16.47 15.38
C VAL A 21 12.13 16.57 16.25
N ALA A 22 12.96 17.60 16.06
CA ALA A 22 14.17 17.83 16.84
C ALA A 22 13.91 18.04 18.34
N GLN A 23 12.68 18.40 18.75
CA GLN A 23 12.28 18.44 20.17
C GLN A 23 12.28 17.05 20.82
N ILE A 24 12.16 15.99 20.02
CA ILE A 24 12.11 14.59 20.49
C ILE A 24 13.44 13.89 20.19
N ALA A 25 13.90 13.95 18.94
CA ALA A 25 15.19 13.42 18.51
C ALA A 25 15.67 14.14 17.23
N PRO A 26 16.99 14.36 17.04
CA PRO A 26 17.51 15.08 15.89
C PRO A 26 17.29 14.28 14.59
N PRO A 27 16.51 14.79 13.61
CA PRO A 27 16.34 14.10 12.34
C PRO A 27 17.59 14.26 11.46
N ALA A 28 17.98 13.18 10.78
CA ALA A 28 19.08 13.17 9.82
C ALA A 28 18.70 13.86 8.51
N ASN A 29 17.47 13.64 8.03
CA ASN A 29 16.95 14.28 6.82
C ASN A 29 15.43 14.44 6.87
N VAL A 30 14.90 15.49 6.25
CA VAL A 30 13.45 15.73 6.13
C VAL A 30 13.11 15.97 4.67
N ARG A 31 12.21 15.16 4.12
CA ARG A 31 11.77 15.23 2.72
C ARG A 31 10.30 15.60 2.69
N LEU A 32 9.95 16.70 2.03
CA LEU A 32 8.57 17.13 1.81
C LEU A 32 8.27 17.14 0.31
N PRO A 33 7.75 16.02 -0.26
CA PRO A 33 7.41 15.98 -1.67
C PRO A 33 6.38 17.04 -2.05
N ARG A 34 6.72 17.85 -3.05
CA ARG A 34 5.82 18.83 -3.66
C ARG A 34 5.32 18.29 -5.00
N SER A 35 4.08 18.61 -5.35
CA SER A 35 3.52 18.27 -6.66
C SER A 35 4.28 19.02 -7.74
N LYS A 36 4.78 18.32 -8.76
CA LYS A 36 5.51 18.94 -9.88
C LYS A 36 4.65 19.88 -10.72
N ALA A 37 3.33 19.67 -10.75
CA ALA A 37 2.40 20.46 -11.55
C ALA A 37 2.01 21.79 -10.87
N THR A 38 1.90 21.81 -9.54
CA THR A 38 1.35 22.96 -8.80
C THR A 38 2.33 23.54 -7.78
N ASN A 39 3.52 22.96 -7.65
CA ASN A 39 4.51 23.24 -6.59
C ASN A 39 3.97 23.16 -5.15
N ARG A 40 2.74 22.66 -4.97
CA ARG A 40 2.10 22.56 -3.64
C ARG A 40 2.59 21.32 -2.90
N PRO A 41 2.76 21.39 -1.57
CA PRO A 41 3.05 20.21 -0.76
C PRO A 41 1.96 19.16 -0.96
N GLN A 42 2.34 17.90 -1.12
CA GLN A 42 1.37 16.81 -1.34
C GLN A 42 0.65 16.40 -0.05
N GLY A 43 0.85 17.13 1.04
CA GLY A 43 0.22 16.87 2.34
C GLY A 43 0.92 15.78 3.16
N PHE A 44 2.16 15.42 2.81
CA PHE A 44 2.95 14.48 3.58
C PHE A 44 4.46 14.74 3.48
N ALA A 45 5.20 14.25 4.45
CA ALA A 45 6.64 14.32 4.58
C ALA A 45 7.22 12.99 5.07
N PHE A 46 8.52 12.81 4.83
CA PHE A 46 9.32 11.72 5.38
C PHE A 46 10.45 12.28 6.22
N VAL A 47 10.69 11.66 7.36
CA VAL A 47 11.76 12.06 8.27
C VAL A 47 12.67 10.85 8.48
N ASP A 48 13.91 10.99 8.05
CA ASP A 48 14.95 9.98 8.17
C ASP A 48 15.76 10.25 9.45
N PHE A 49 16.06 9.20 10.20
CA PHE A 49 16.92 9.21 11.39
C PHE A 49 18.15 8.34 11.18
N THR A 50 19.26 8.76 11.79
CA THR A 50 20.50 8.00 11.85
C THR A 50 20.27 6.70 12.61
N ASP A 51 19.73 6.81 13.83
CA ASP A 51 19.49 5.69 14.72
C ASP A 51 18.06 5.15 14.60
N ASN A 52 17.91 3.84 14.81
CA ASN A 52 16.60 3.19 14.76
C ASN A 52 15.78 3.51 16.01
N GLU A 53 16.44 3.56 17.16
CA GLU A 53 15.85 3.83 18.47
C GLU A 53 15.22 5.23 18.50
N ASP A 54 15.91 6.23 17.95
CA ASP A 54 15.39 7.60 17.79
C ASP A 54 14.11 7.63 16.95
N ALA A 55 14.10 6.91 15.82
CA ALA A 55 12.91 6.85 14.97
C ALA A 55 11.73 6.16 15.66
N GLU A 56 11.98 5.07 16.39
CA GLU A 56 10.93 4.37 17.13
C GLU A 56 10.38 5.24 18.26
N TYR A 57 11.26 5.95 18.96
CA TYR A 57 10.88 6.87 20.04
C TYR A 57 10.03 8.03 19.50
N VAL A 58 10.50 8.69 18.43
CA VAL A 58 9.75 9.76 17.78
C VAL A 58 8.39 9.26 17.31
N TYR A 59 8.33 8.10 16.67
CA TYR A 59 7.05 7.53 16.27
C TYR A 59 6.13 7.36 17.48
N LYS A 60 6.60 6.71 18.55
CA LYS A 60 5.78 6.40 19.73
C LYS A 60 5.20 7.66 20.36
N VAL A 61 6.00 8.73 20.42
CA VAL A 61 5.57 10.04 20.93
C VAL A 61 4.54 10.66 19.98
N LEU A 62 4.88 10.82 18.70
CA LEU A 62 4.04 11.47 17.69
C LEU A 62 2.74 10.72 17.38
N SER A 63 2.69 9.41 17.60
CA SER A 63 1.49 8.57 17.47
C SER A 63 0.52 8.73 18.65
N LYS A 64 1.05 9.03 19.84
CA LYS A 64 0.26 9.19 21.06
C LYS A 64 -0.27 10.60 21.24
N ILE A 65 0.47 11.60 20.76
CA ILE A 65 0.00 12.99 20.79
C ILE A 65 -0.92 13.25 19.60
N LYS A 66 -2.09 13.82 19.86
CA LYS A 66 -2.95 14.38 18.80
C LYS A 66 -2.45 15.77 18.45
N LEU A 67 -1.29 15.84 17.81
CA LEU A 67 -0.72 17.10 17.38
C LEU A 67 -1.45 17.59 16.13
N GLU A 68 -1.82 18.86 16.10
CA GLU A 68 -2.45 19.50 14.95
C GLU A 68 -1.55 20.62 14.42
N LEU A 69 -1.31 20.63 13.12
CA LEU A 69 -0.56 21.68 12.44
C LEU A 69 -1.53 22.44 11.53
N PHE A 70 -1.68 23.75 11.75
CA PHE A 70 -2.59 24.61 10.99
C PHE A 70 -4.02 24.06 10.93
N GLY A 71 -4.54 23.57 12.05
CA GLY A 71 -5.89 22.99 12.15
C GLY A 71 -6.07 21.64 11.46
N ARG A 72 -4.97 20.98 11.06
CA ARG A 72 -5.01 19.60 10.53
C ARG A 72 -4.30 18.64 11.48
N PRO A 73 -4.94 17.53 11.89
CA PRO A 73 -4.31 16.53 12.74
C PRO A 73 -3.18 15.81 12.01
N LEU A 74 -2.00 15.81 12.61
CA LEU A 74 -0.83 15.13 12.10
C LEU A 74 -1.05 13.62 12.13
N LYS A 75 -0.82 12.94 11.01
CA LYS A 75 -0.84 11.48 10.94
C LYS A 75 0.58 10.95 10.89
N THR A 76 0.95 10.11 11.84
CA THR A 76 2.28 9.49 11.91
C THR A 76 2.18 8.01 11.54
N ASN A 77 3.05 7.52 10.67
CA ASN A 77 3.20 6.10 10.34
C ASN A 77 4.68 5.76 10.14
N TRP A 78 5.06 4.48 10.19
CA TRP A 78 6.41 4.09 9.79
C TRP A 78 6.55 4.38 8.31
N ALA A 79 7.62 5.08 7.93
CA ALA A 79 8.02 5.04 6.55
C ALA A 79 8.78 3.75 6.37
N SER A 80 8.04 2.70 6.00
CA SER A 80 8.62 1.60 5.24
C SER A 80 9.47 2.21 4.14
N LYS A 81 10.62 1.62 3.81
CA LYS A 81 11.33 1.91 2.55
C LYS A 81 10.42 1.51 1.38
N SER A 82 9.45 2.35 1.13
CA SER A 82 8.55 2.41 0.00
C SER A 82 8.54 3.88 -0.41
N ILE A 83 9.76 4.41 -0.62
CA ILE A 83 9.91 5.64 -1.38
C ILE A 83 9.56 5.24 -2.81
N ASN A 84 8.29 5.45 -3.18
CA ASN A 84 7.76 5.49 -4.54
C ASN A 84 8.72 5.03 -5.65
N GLN A 85 8.78 3.72 -5.86
CA GLN A 85 8.98 3.08 -7.14
C GLN A 85 8.38 1.68 -6.96
N THR A 86 7.08 1.56 -7.18
CA THR A 86 6.57 0.89 -8.39
C THR A 86 5.04 1.16 -8.45
N VAL A 87 4.46 1.97 -9.33
CA VAL A 87 4.52 1.90 -10.80
C VAL A 87 5.90 1.56 -11.34
N ALA A 88 6.04 0.31 -11.75
CA ALA A 88 7.14 -0.30 -12.50
C ALA A 88 8.45 -0.61 -11.74
N ALA A 89 8.68 -1.92 -11.59
CA ALA A 89 9.94 -2.62 -11.34
C ALA A 89 10.59 -2.60 -9.92
N GLU A 90 10.31 -3.70 -9.21
CA GLU A 90 11.28 -4.56 -8.52
C GLU A 90 12.03 -4.03 -7.27
N LYS A 91 11.80 -4.69 -6.12
CA LYS A 91 12.85 -5.55 -5.52
C LYS A 91 12.34 -6.55 -4.49
N ARG A 92 12.76 -7.78 -4.72
CA ARG A 92 12.54 -9.01 -3.97
C ARG A 92 12.98 -8.87 -2.51
N GLY A 93 12.12 -9.35 -1.61
CA GLY A 93 12.45 -9.62 -0.20
C GLY A 93 11.52 -10.67 0.42
N THR A 94 10.27 -10.70 -0.02
CA THR A 94 9.32 -11.82 0.09
C THR A 94 8.42 -11.73 -1.13
N LYS A 95 8.58 -12.61 -2.12
CA LYS A 95 7.73 -12.60 -3.34
C LYS A 95 6.29 -12.90 -2.90
N GLU A 96 5.48 -11.89 -2.61
CA GLU A 96 4.03 -12.10 -2.62
C GLU A 96 3.66 -12.56 -4.02
N VAL A 97 2.98 -13.69 -4.09
CA VAL A 97 2.62 -14.27 -5.38
C VAL A 97 1.30 -13.66 -5.78
N ARG A 98 1.32 -12.90 -6.88
CA ARG A 98 0.12 -12.26 -7.42
C ARG A 98 -0.50 -13.14 -8.49
N LEU A 99 -1.77 -13.47 -8.30
CA LEU A 99 -2.62 -14.19 -9.24
C LEU A 99 -3.55 -13.20 -9.93
N PHE A 100 -3.66 -13.30 -11.24
CA PHE A 100 -4.67 -12.64 -12.05
C PHE A 100 -5.86 -13.58 -12.23
N ILE A 101 -7.06 -13.09 -11.91
CA ILE A 101 -8.32 -13.79 -12.16
C ILE A 101 -9.17 -12.94 -13.10
N GLY A 102 -9.24 -13.35 -14.37
CA GLY A 102 -10.03 -12.71 -15.40
C GLY A 102 -11.34 -13.43 -15.71
N ASN A 103 -12.10 -12.84 -16.63
CA ASN A 103 -13.40 -13.36 -17.09
C ASN A 103 -14.46 -13.49 -15.95
N LEU A 104 -14.34 -12.63 -14.94
CA LEU A 104 -15.29 -12.53 -13.85
C LEU A 104 -16.51 -11.70 -14.27
N ASN A 105 -17.65 -11.94 -13.62
CA ASN A 105 -18.83 -11.13 -13.84
C ASN A 105 -18.67 -9.76 -13.16
N SER A 106 -18.47 -8.70 -13.96
CA SER A 106 -18.27 -7.31 -13.52
C SER A 106 -19.36 -6.77 -12.59
N GLN A 107 -20.57 -7.31 -12.64
CA GLN A 107 -21.69 -6.87 -11.81
C GLN A 107 -21.72 -7.57 -10.43
N LEU A 108 -21.14 -8.77 -10.35
CA LEU A 108 -21.22 -9.63 -9.17
C LEU A 108 -19.88 -9.80 -8.46
N VAL A 109 -18.77 -9.50 -9.13
CA VAL A 109 -17.42 -9.68 -8.57
C VAL A 109 -17.21 -8.75 -7.38
N ARG A 110 -16.98 -9.36 -6.22
CA ARG A 110 -16.73 -8.70 -4.94
C ARG A 110 -15.70 -9.48 -4.14
N TYR A 111 -15.19 -8.85 -3.10
CA TYR A 111 -14.23 -9.45 -2.17
C TYR A 111 -14.69 -10.83 -1.66
N ASP A 112 -15.90 -10.93 -1.12
CA ASP A 112 -16.43 -12.17 -0.55
C ASP A 112 -16.57 -13.29 -1.60
N SER A 113 -16.99 -12.93 -2.82
CA SER A 113 -17.18 -13.89 -3.92
C SER A 113 -15.88 -14.52 -4.41
N LEU A 114 -14.76 -13.81 -4.23
CA LEU A 114 -13.43 -14.32 -4.55
C LEU A 114 -12.82 -15.04 -3.34
N MET A 115 -13.01 -14.50 -2.14
CA MET A 115 -12.44 -15.08 -0.92
C MET A 115 -12.93 -16.52 -0.68
N GLN A 116 -14.19 -16.82 -0.96
CA GLN A 116 -14.76 -18.16 -0.77
C GLN A 116 -14.04 -19.28 -1.57
N PRO A 117 -13.91 -19.21 -2.91
CA PRO A 117 -13.16 -20.22 -3.66
C PRO A 117 -11.68 -20.22 -3.29
N LEU A 118 -11.08 -19.06 -3.02
CA LEU A 118 -9.65 -18.93 -2.72
C LEU A 118 -9.26 -19.44 -1.34
N SER A 119 -10.15 -19.39 -0.36
CA SER A 119 -9.89 -19.89 0.98
C SER A 119 -9.53 -21.38 1.01
N ARG A 120 -9.89 -22.13 -0.05
CA ARG A 120 -9.52 -23.55 -0.22
C ARG A 120 -8.05 -23.73 -0.63
N PHE A 121 -7.45 -22.71 -1.23
CA PHE A 121 -6.12 -22.73 -1.82
C PHE A 121 -5.06 -22.03 -0.96
N GLY A 122 -5.45 -21.50 0.19
CA GLY A 122 -4.53 -20.95 1.19
C GLY A 122 -4.94 -19.57 1.68
N LYS A 123 -4.00 -18.94 2.39
CA LYS A 123 -4.19 -17.62 2.98
C LYS A 123 -4.02 -16.54 1.91
N VAL A 124 -5.09 -15.79 1.68
CA VAL A 124 -5.08 -14.61 0.81
C VAL A 124 -4.61 -13.41 1.62
N ASN A 125 -3.57 -12.73 1.15
CA ASN A 125 -3.05 -11.52 1.78
C ASN A 125 -3.83 -10.29 1.32
N ASN A 126 -4.15 -10.21 0.03
CA ASN A 126 -4.84 -9.05 -0.55
C ASN A 126 -5.67 -9.43 -1.77
N ILE A 127 -6.79 -8.75 -1.98
CA ILE A 127 -7.64 -8.85 -3.18
C ILE A 127 -7.86 -7.44 -3.72
N ASP A 128 -7.43 -7.21 -4.95
CA ASP A 128 -7.57 -5.96 -5.66
C ASP A 128 -8.53 -6.17 -6.84
N ILE A 129 -9.64 -5.43 -6.87
CA ILE A 129 -10.65 -5.52 -7.92
C ILE A 129 -10.70 -4.17 -8.62
N PRO A 130 -10.03 -4.03 -9.78
CA PRO A 130 -10.02 -2.77 -10.51
C PRO A 130 -11.43 -2.39 -10.94
N LEU A 131 -11.84 -1.19 -10.53
CA LEU A 131 -13.08 -0.55 -10.93
C LEU A 131 -12.80 0.36 -12.12
N ASP A 132 -13.78 0.51 -12.99
CA ASP A 132 -13.79 1.48 -14.07
C ASP A 132 -14.18 2.88 -13.56
N SER A 133 -14.11 3.91 -14.41
CA SER A 133 -14.45 5.30 -14.05
C SER A 133 -15.87 5.46 -13.50
N ASN A 134 -16.77 4.52 -13.81
CA ASN A 134 -18.14 4.47 -13.31
C ASN A 134 -18.30 3.66 -12.00
N GLY A 135 -17.20 3.22 -11.38
CA GLY A 135 -17.23 2.40 -10.15
C GLY A 135 -17.62 0.94 -10.37
N VAL A 136 -17.77 0.51 -11.63
CA VAL A 136 -18.12 -0.87 -12.00
C VAL A 136 -16.85 -1.70 -12.13
N ALA A 137 -16.80 -2.91 -11.59
CA ALA A 137 -15.62 -3.76 -11.71
C ALA A 137 -15.32 -4.10 -13.17
N LYS A 138 -14.05 -4.12 -13.54
CA LYS A 138 -13.62 -4.39 -14.92
C LYS A 138 -13.74 -5.85 -15.36
N GLY A 139 -14.30 -6.72 -14.51
CA GLY A 139 -14.46 -8.16 -14.80
C GLY A 139 -13.18 -8.97 -14.60
N TYR A 140 -12.23 -8.43 -13.83
CA TYR A 140 -11.03 -9.14 -13.39
C TYR A 140 -10.60 -8.67 -12.00
N ALA A 141 -9.78 -9.46 -11.33
CA ALA A 141 -9.23 -9.18 -10.02
C ALA A 141 -7.78 -9.68 -9.92
N PHE A 142 -7.01 -9.07 -9.03
CA PHE A 142 -5.66 -9.48 -8.69
C PHE A 142 -5.58 -9.89 -7.24
N ILE A 143 -4.89 -10.98 -6.95
CA ILE A 143 -4.91 -11.60 -5.64
C ILE A 143 -3.50 -11.92 -5.21
N SER A 144 -3.10 -11.36 -4.07
CA SER A 144 -1.80 -11.64 -3.46
C SER A 144 -1.96 -12.78 -2.47
N ILE A 145 -1.17 -13.84 -2.65
CA ILE A 145 -1.12 -15.00 -1.76
C ILE A 145 0.31 -15.23 -1.25
N GLU A 146 0.42 -15.95 -0.15
CA GLU A 146 1.72 -16.27 0.44
C GLU A 146 2.56 -17.19 -0.48
N PRO A 147 3.86 -16.94 -0.64
CA PRO A 147 4.75 -17.73 -1.51
C PRO A 147 4.96 -19.18 -1.07
N ASN A 148 4.58 -19.53 0.17
CA ASN A 148 4.72 -20.89 0.68
C ASN A 148 3.64 -21.86 0.14
N GLN A 149 2.69 -21.38 -0.65
CA GLN A 149 1.65 -22.18 -1.29
C GLN A 149 2.11 -22.71 -2.67
N PRO A 150 1.68 -23.91 -3.11
CA PRO A 150 2.00 -24.47 -4.42
C PRO A 150 1.21 -23.77 -5.54
N ILE A 151 1.66 -22.58 -5.93
CA ILE A 151 0.96 -21.66 -6.84
C ILE A 151 0.61 -22.30 -8.19
N ASP A 152 1.53 -23.05 -8.80
CA ASP A 152 1.30 -23.70 -10.08
C ASP A 152 0.10 -24.67 -10.01
N LYS A 153 -0.08 -25.34 -8.87
CA LYS A 153 -1.24 -26.20 -8.62
C LYS A 153 -2.51 -25.38 -8.41
N VAL A 154 -2.43 -24.29 -7.64
CA VAL A 154 -3.56 -23.38 -7.42
C VAL A 154 -4.05 -22.82 -8.76
N VAL A 155 -3.15 -22.32 -9.60
CA VAL A 155 -3.49 -21.78 -10.92
C VAL A 155 -4.10 -22.86 -11.80
N ALA A 156 -3.52 -24.06 -11.86
CA ALA A 156 -4.05 -25.13 -12.69
C ALA A 156 -5.42 -25.65 -12.25
N GLU A 157 -5.73 -25.61 -10.95
CA GLU A 157 -7.00 -26.09 -10.40
C GLU A 157 -8.10 -25.02 -10.40
N LEU A 158 -7.73 -23.75 -10.21
CA LEU A 158 -8.65 -22.61 -10.23
C LEU A 158 -8.93 -22.12 -11.67
N ASP A 159 -8.00 -22.32 -12.62
CA ASP A 159 -8.19 -21.90 -14.01
C ASP A 159 -9.35 -22.66 -14.67
N GLY A 160 -10.33 -21.90 -15.15
CA GLY A 160 -11.51 -22.45 -15.78
C GLY A 160 -12.58 -22.92 -14.80
N GLU A 161 -12.46 -22.66 -13.50
CA GLU A 161 -13.51 -22.90 -12.51
C GLU A 161 -14.69 -21.92 -12.73
N TYR A 162 -15.90 -22.33 -12.35
CA TYR A 162 -17.08 -21.47 -12.48
C TYR A 162 -17.21 -20.54 -11.27
N ILE A 163 -16.79 -19.28 -11.42
CA ILE A 163 -16.98 -18.23 -10.43
C ILE A 163 -18.11 -17.30 -10.92
N LEU A 164 -19.18 -17.17 -10.12
CA LEU A 164 -20.32 -16.30 -10.42
C LEU A 164 -20.97 -16.59 -11.79
N GLY A 165 -21.05 -17.88 -12.14
CA GLY A 165 -21.66 -18.35 -13.38
C GLY A 165 -20.81 -18.15 -14.64
N LYS A 166 -19.56 -17.70 -14.51
CA LYS A 166 -18.59 -17.63 -15.61
C LYS A 166 -17.35 -18.44 -15.30
N ARG A 167 -16.74 -19.03 -16.33
CA ARG A 167 -15.43 -19.67 -16.20
C ARG A 167 -14.38 -18.59 -15.93
N CYS A 168 -13.84 -18.53 -14.73
CA CYS A 168 -12.75 -17.63 -14.44
C CYS A 168 -11.49 -18.09 -15.18
N LYS A 169 -10.62 -17.14 -15.50
CA LYS A 169 -9.31 -17.41 -16.09
C LYS A 169 -8.25 -17.04 -15.09
N VAL A 170 -7.47 -18.00 -14.62
CA VAL A 170 -6.52 -17.79 -13.53
C VAL A 170 -5.12 -17.92 -14.09
N GLN A 171 -4.29 -16.90 -13.86
CA GLN A 171 -2.92 -16.87 -14.36
C GLN A 171 -1.99 -16.26 -13.31
N LEU A 172 -0.73 -16.69 -13.29
CA LEU A 172 0.29 -16.01 -12.52
C LEU A 172 0.54 -14.63 -13.12
N ASP A 173 0.28 -13.57 -12.36
CA ASP A 173 0.60 -12.21 -12.78
C ASP A 173 2.11 -12.00 -12.65
N ARG A 174 2.80 -11.95 -13.79
CA ARG A 174 4.25 -11.67 -13.87
C ARG A 174 4.55 -10.18 -14.06
N SER A 175 3.54 -9.33 -13.96
CA SER A 175 3.68 -7.88 -14.07
C SER A 175 4.34 -7.35 -12.79
N GLY A 176 5.67 -7.23 -12.83
CA GLY A 176 6.52 -6.68 -11.76
C GLY A 176 6.66 -5.16 -11.77
#